data_AF-A0A0Q9WVI2-F1
#
_entry.id   AF-A0A0Q9WVI2-F1
#
_cell.length_a   1.000
_cell.length_b   1.000
_cell.length_c   1.000
_cell.angle_alpha   90.00
_cell.angle_beta   90.00
_cell.angle_gamma   90.00
#
_symmetry.space_group_name_H-M   'P 1'
#
loop_
_entity.id
_entity.type
_entity.pdbx_description
1 polymer ?
#
loop_
_entity_poly.entity_id
_entity_poly.type
_entity_poly.pdbx_seq_one_letter_code
_entity_poly.pdbx_strand_id
1 'polypeptide(L)'
;MSHCERPMHMVCLYKEPILDNQVCPEGFGALSYRPNECYGINLKDKSPSTKYSNVPIDEYYEKRNSIAFILSKSIPKDEKEKFFEIDSFVDQSKDKYLVLMNKKQRVEVAVDSQRHPILSKTSIPMNEVKMILKIDGDHEDLMLVIYNLNYIWHLEDDKEFGIKCFTNADYELLRPTKIDLVWKNDDIAKTIFKVKLIGDGPGEYWCEAHTVFNFQMVTSPRVVATKDNRGHAFAARMQVSCIDNGKNLCTDIDKNAKRIAKNLRQHLRKLIREDLSDLIVHNVRLMNIEQILNSTIISWVHVTASLKNSAIDNSEEESSEEDNSSEDDNRWFNGYCSEY
;
A
#
# COMPACT_ATOMS: atom_id res chain seq x y z
N MET A 1 0.03 18.93 -34.25
CA MET A 1 0.12 19.54 -32.91
C MET A 1 -1.29 19.69 -32.38
N SER A 2 -1.72 18.77 -31.53
CA SER A 2 -2.95 18.89 -30.75
C SER A 2 -2.71 19.89 -29.60
N HIS A 3 -3.71 20.74 -29.31
CA HIS A 3 -3.67 21.64 -28.16
C HIS A 3 -3.93 20.83 -26.87
N CYS A 4 -3.11 21.05 -25.84
CA CYS A 4 -3.18 20.37 -24.53
C CYS A 4 -4.51 20.60 -23.76
N GLU A 5 -5.36 21.50 -24.24
CA GLU A 5 -6.68 21.80 -23.64
C GLU A 5 -7.81 20.89 -24.14
N ARG A 6 -7.55 20.05 -25.15
CA ARG A 6 -8.56 19.10 -25.62
C ARG A 6 -8.61 17.89 -24.69
N PRO A 7 -9.80 17.46 -24.22
CA PRO A 7 -9.91 16.23 -23.46
C PRO A 7 -9.46 15.07 -24.35
N MET A 8 -8.33 14.46 -23.98
CA MET A 8 -7.78 13.29 -24.65
C MET A 8 -8.08 12.04 -23.83
N HIS A 9 -8.20 10.90 -24.51
CA HIS A 9 -8.29 9.62 -23.84
C HIS A 9 -6.95 9.32 -23.16
N MET A 10 -6.97 9.14 -21.84
CA MET A 10 -5.80 8.75 -21.08
C MET A 10 -5.46 7.29 -21.39
N VAL A 11 -4.20 7.03 -21.77
CA VAL A 11 -3.67 5.67 -21.93
C VAL A 11 -2.70 5.41 -20.79
N CYS A 12 -3.10 4.57 -19.84
CA CYS A 12 -2.22 4.14 -18.75
C CYS A 12 -1.41 2.91 -19.18
N LEU A 13 -0.08 3.01 -19.11
CA LEU A 13 0.85 1.92 -19.34
C LEU A 13 1.32 1.39 -18.00
N TYR A 14 1.03 0.12 -17.72
CA TYR A 14 1.49 -0.55 -16.51
C TYR A 14 2.64 -1.48 -16.89
N LYS A 15 3.77 -1.34 -16.19
CA LYS A 15 4.98 -2.15 -16.38
C LYS A 15 4.84 -3.56 -15.80
N GLU A 16 3.90 -3.74 -14.88
CA GLU A 16 3.71 -4.93 -14.05
C GLU A 16 2.38 -5.62 -14.37
N PRO A 17 2.22 -6.93 -14.03
CA PRO A 17 1.02 -7.66 -14.35
C PRO A 17 -0.18 -7.07 -13.62
N ILE A 18 -1.06 -6.40 -14.36
CA ILE A 18 -2.36 -5.93 -13.87
C ILE A 18 -3.39 -7.06 -13.79
N LEU A 19 -2.92 -8.28 -13.93
CA LEU A 19 -3.72 -9.48 -13.87
C LEU A 19 -3.70 -9.96 -12.43
N ASP A 20 -4.88 -10.04 -11.83
CA ASP A 20 -5.06 -10.65 -10.53
C ASP A 20 -5.75 -12.00 -10.67
N ASN A 21 -5.15 -13.04 -10.09
CA ASN A 21 -5.74 -14.37 -10.00
C ASN A 21 -5.97 -14.80 -8.54
N GLN A 22 -5.50 -14.03 -7.56
CA GLN A 22 -5.52 -14.43 -6.14
C GLN A 22 -6.94 -14.47 -5.59
N VAL A 23 -7.78 -13.52 -6.04
CA VAL A 23 -9.17 -13.43 -5.57
C VAL A 23 -10.11 -14.27 -6.45
N CYS A 24 -9.72 -14.55 -7.70
CA CYS A 24 -10.54 -15.28 -8.65
C CYS A 24 -10.53 -16.81 -8.42
N PRO A 25 -11.61 -17.52 -8.81
CA PRO A 25 -11.62 -18.98 -8.82
C PRO A 25 -10.53 -19.59 -9.71
N GLU A 26 -10.17 -20.86 -9.46
CA GLU A 26 -9.21 -21.60 -10.30
C GLU A 26 -9.64 -21.59 -11.78
N GLY A 27 -8.72 -21.19 -12.67
CA GLY A 27 -9.00 -21.06 -14.11
C GLY A 27 -9.64 -19.72 -14.53
N PHE A 28 -9.79 -18.78 -13.58
CA PHE A 28 -10.25 -17.42 -13.81
C PHE A 28 -9.17 -16.40 -13.44
N GLY A 29 -9.29 -15.20 -14.00
CA GLY A 29 -8.48 -14.05 -13.63
C GLY A 29 -9.27 -12.75 -13.83
N ALA A 30 -8.77 -11.67 -13.26
CA ALA A 30 -9.34 -10.34 -13.35
C ALA A 30 -8.26 -9.32 -13.72
N LEU A 31 -8.71 -8.13 -14.12
CA LEU A 31 -7.83 -6.97 -14.28
C LEU A 31 -8.00 -6.08 -13.04
N SER A 32 -6.91 -5.80 -12.33
CA SER A 32 -6.93 -5.05 -11.06
C SER A 32 -7.52 -3.63 -11.21
N TYR A 33 -7.36 -2.97 -12.38
CA TYR A 33 -7.96 -1.65 -12.64
C TYR A 33 -9.45 -1.68 -13.03
N ARG A 34 -10.05 -2.86 -13.16
CA ARG A 34 -11.47 -3.02 -13.50
C ARG A 34 -12.27 -3.42 -12.26
N PRO A 35 -13.59 -3.17 -12.27
CA PRO A 35 -14.47 -3.69 -11.23
C PRO A 35 -14.35 -5.22 -11.12
N ASN A 36 -14.78 -5.74 -9.97
CA ASN A 36 -14.74 -7.10 -9.40
C ASN A 36 -15.23 -8.27 -10.28
N GLU A 37 -14.94 -8.28 -11.58
CA GLU A 37 -15.30 -9.31 -12.54
C GLU A 37 -14.11 -10.22 -12.83
N CYS A 38 -14.28 -11.51 -12.55
CA CYS A 38 -13.36 -12.54 -12.99
C CYS A 38 -13.87 -13.18 -14.28
N TYR A 39 -12.99 -13.32 -15.26
CA TYR A 39 -13.23 -14.02 -16.50
C TYR A 39 -12.38 -15.27 -16.56
N GLY A 40 -12.92 -16.35 -17.11
CA GLY A 40 -12.19 -17.61 -17.14
C GLY A 40 -12.94 -18.74 -17.78
N ILE A 41 -12.29 -19.90 -17.76
CA ILE A 41 -12.84 -21.14 -18.27
C ILE A 41 -12.58 -22.20 -17.20
N ASN A 42 -13.66 -22.79 -16.70
CA ASN A 42 -13.53 -23.96 -15.86
C ASN A 42 -13.31 -25.19 -16.74
N LEU A 43 -12.06 -25.66 -16.83
CA LEU A 43 -11.72 -26.83 -17.65
C LEU A 43 -12.29 -28.15 -17.09
N LYS A 44 -12.68 -28.16 -15.80
CA LYS A 44 -13.26 -29.33 -15.12
C LYS A 44 -14.79 -29.38 -15.30
N ASP A 45 -15.46 -28.23 -15.31
CA ASP A 45 -16.90 -28.14 -15.57
C ASP A 45 -17.21 -27.85 -17.04
N LYS A 46 -17.85 -28.81 -17.70
CA LYS A 46 -18.28 -28.69 -19.11
C LYS A 46 -19.76 -28.29 -19.24
N SER A 47 -20.34 -27.68 -18.21
CA SER A 47 -21.72 -27.26 -18.17
C SER A 47 -21.85 -25.92 -17.44
N PRO A 48 -22.86 -25.10 -17.77
CA PRO A 48 -23.12 -23.88 -17.03
C PRO A 48 -23.41 -24.23 -15.57
N SER A 49 -22.50 -23.85 -14.68
CA SER A 49 -22.74 -23.97 -13.24
C SER A 49 -23.68 -22.83 -12.82
N THR A 50 -24.51 -23.04 -11.81
CA THR A 50 -25.31 -21.95 -11.20
C THR A 50 -24.45 -20.84 -10.57
N LYS A 51 -23.14 -21.08 -10.41
CA LYS A 51 -22.18 -20.17 -9.79
C LYS A 51 -21.54 -19.18 -10.77
N TYR A 52 -21.53 -19.50 -12.06
CA TYR A 52 -20.85 -18.72 -13.10
C TYR A 52 -21.80 -18.43 -14.25
N SER A 53 -21.85 -17.18 -14.69
CA SER A 53 -22.66 -16.77 -15.84
C SER A 53 -21.85 -16.89 -17.12
N ASN A 54 -22.46 -17.38 -18.20
CA ASN A 54 -21.85 -17.35 -19.53
C ASN A 54 -21.55 -15.90 -19.94
N VAL A 55 -20.44 -15.69 -20.63
CA VAL A 55 -20.12 -14.38 -21.22
C VAL A 55 -20.85 -14.26 -22.55
N PRO A 56 -21.77 -13.30 -22.72
CA PRO A 56 -22.41 -13.06 -24.01
C PRO A 56 -21.39 -12.70 -25.09
N ILE A 57 -21.65 -13.09 -26.34
CA ILE A 57 -20.73 -12.85 -27.45
C ILE A 57 -20.45 -11.34 -27.68
N ASP A 58 -21.46 -10.50 -27.50
CA ASP A 58 -21.34 -9.04 -27.60
C ASP A 58 -20.36 -8.49 -26.55
N GLU A 59 -20.47 -8.96 -25.30
CA GLU A 59 -19.56 -8.59 -24.22
C GLU A 59 -18.14 -9.12 -24.50
N TYR A 60 -18.01 -10.32 -25.04
CA TYR A 60 -16.71 -10.86 -25.44
C TYR A 60 -16.02 -9.95 -26.46
N TYR A 61 -16.73 -9.51 -27.51
CA TYR A 61 -16.13 -8.65 -28.53
C TYR A 61 -15.82 -7.26 -28.00
N GLU A 62 -16.68 -6.69 -27.13
CA GLU A 62 -16.42 -5.43 -26.46
C GLU A 62 -15.15 -5.49 -25.59
N LYS A 63 -14.98 -6.60 -24.85
CA LYS A 63 -13.86 -6.80 -23.90
C LYS A 63 -12.75 -7.72 -24.44
N ARG A 64 -12.66 -7.92 -25.77
CA ARG A 64 -11.84 -8.97 -26.41
C ARG A 64 -10.39 -8.96 -25.96
N ASN A 65 -9.75 -7.79 -25.95
CA ASN A 65 -8.33 -7.67 -25.58
C ASN A 65 -8.10 -8.01 -24.11
N SER A 66 -8.98 -7.55 -23.23
CA SER A 66 -8.93 -7.82 -21.80
C SER A 66 -9.13 -9.31 -21.50
N ILE A 67 -10.17 -9.91 -22.07
CA ILE A 67 -10.45 -11.34 -21.89
C ILE A 67 -9.33 -12.19 -22.49
N ALA A 68 -8.84 -11.87 -23.68
CA ALA A 68 -7.72 -12.59 -24.29
C ALA A 68 -6.46 -12.53 -23.42
N PHE A 69 -6.16 -11.37 -22.85
CA PHE A 69 -5.05 -11.21 -21.92
C PHE A 69 -5.24 -12.07 -20.66
N ILE A 70 -6.45 -12.06 -20.07
CA ILE A 70 -6.79 -12.91 -18.92
C ILE A 70 -6.60 -14.40 -19.24
N LEU A 71 -7.20 -14.87 -20.32
CA LEU A 71 -7.11 -16.26 -20.77
C LEU A 71 -5.68 -16.67 -21.11
N SER A 72 -4.85 -15.74 -21.57
CA SER A 72 -3.44 -16.01 -21.87
C SER A 72 -2.65 -16.50 -20.64
N LYS A 73 -3.07 -16.07 -19.45
CA LYS A 73 -2.43 -16.36 -18.17
C LYS A 73 -3.16 -17.43 -17.35
N SER A 74 -4.49 -17.40 -17.35
CA SER A 74 -5.33 -18.34 -16.57
C SER A 74 -5.40 -19.74 -17.17
N ILE A 75 -5.32 -19.90 -18.51
CA ILE A 75 -5.29 -21.22 -19.15
C ILE A 75 -3.86 -21.78 -19.13
N PRO A 76 -3.64 -23.01 -18.62
CA PRO A 76 -2.33 -23.68 -18.66
C PRO A 76 -1.74 -23.80 -20.08
N LYS A 77 -0.40 -23.90 -20.19
CA LYS A 77 0.29 -23.93 -21.49
C LYS A 77 0.02 -25.20 -22.29
N ASP A 78 -0.13 -26.33 -21.60
CA ASP A 78 -0.51 -27.63 -22.13
C ASP A 78 -1.94 -27.65 -22.70
N GLU A 79 -2.80 -26.74 -22.22
CA GLU A 79 -4.21 -26.64 -22.64
C GLU A 79 -4.44 -25.62 -23.77
N LYS A 80 -3.38 -25.08 -24.38
CA LYS A 80 -3.47 -24.00 -25.37
C LYS A 80 -4.28 -24.32 -26.63
N GLU A 81 -4.35 -25.59 -27.01
CA GLU A 81 -5.09 -26.05 -28.21
C GLU A 81 -6.52 -26.48 -27.88
N LYS A 82 -6.90 -26.56 -26.59
CA LYS A 82 -8.27 -26.95 -26.21
C LYS A 82 -9.26 -25.84 -26.57
N PHE A 83 -10.36 -26.26 -27.18
CA PHE A 83 -11.47 -25.41 -27.57
C PHE A 83 -12.51 -25.31 -26.45
N PHE A 84 -13.05 -24.11 -26.29
CA PHE A 84 -14.11 -23.75 -25.36
C PHE A 84 -15.20 -22.97 -26.10
N GLU A 85 -16.44 -23.09 -25.63
CA GLU A 85 -17.61 -22.42 -26.18
C GLU A 85 -17.59 -20.92 -25.84
N ILE A 86 -17.84 -20.09 -26.86
CA ILE A 86 -18.03 -18.64 -26.73
C ILE A 86 -19.42 -18.18 -27.17
N ASP A 87 -20.13 -18.98 -27.96
CA ASP A 87 -21.51 -18.71 -28.39
C ASP A 87 -22.18 -20.00 -28.91
N SER A 88 -23.50 -19.95 -29.11
CA SER A 88 -24.23 -21.02 -29.79
C SER A 88 -25.41 -20.47 -30.60
N PHE A 89 -25.73 -21.11 -31.72
CA PHE A 89 -26.87 -20.75 -32.55
C PHE A 89 -27.62 -22.00 -33.02
N VAL A 90 -28.87 -21.82 -33.46
CA VAL A 90 -29.71 -22.89 -34.00
C VAL A 90 -29.99 -22.58 -35.46
N ASP A 91 -29.80 -23.57 -36.32
CA ASP A 91 -30.07 -23.40 -37.76
C ASP A 91 -31.57 -23.56 -38.08
N GLN A 92 -31.91 -23.46 -39.36
CA GLN A 92 -33.29 -23.63 -39.83
C GLN A 92 -33.83 -25.05 -39.61
N SER A 93 -32.94 -26.05 -39.54
CA SER A 93 -33.25 -27.45 -39.31
C SER A 93 -33.47 -27.78 -37.82
N LYS A 94 -33.29 -26.79 -36.94
CA LYS A 94 -33.28 -26.90 -35.46
C LYS A 94 -32.08 -27.64 -34.89
N ASP A 95 -31.02 -27.79 -35.68
CA ASP A 95 -29.74 -28.30 -35.20
C ASP A 95 -28.99 -27.18 -34.48
N LYS A 96 -28.47 -27.50 -33.29
CA LYS A 96 -27.71 -26.56 -32.48
C LYS A 96 -26.22 -26.66 -32.83
N TYR A 97 -25.63 -25.50 -33.10
CA TYR A 97 -24.22 -25.32 -33.41
C TYR A 97 -23.55 -24.51 -32.31
N LEU A 98 -22.32 -24.90 -31.97
CA LEU A 98 -21.47 -24.21 -31.01
C LEU A 98 -20.41 -23.43 -31.77
N VAL A 99 -20.17 -22.19 -31.34
CA VAL A 99 -19.02 -21.40 -31.75
C VAL A 99 -17.93 -21.62 -30.71
N LEU A 100 -16.87 -22.29 -31.13
CA LEU A 100 -15.76 -22.69 -30.29
C LEU A 100 -14.55 -21.81 -30.56
N MET A 101 -13.79 -21.50 -29.52
CA MET A 101 -12.53 -20.78 -29.61
C MET A 101 -11.46 -21.45 -28.75
N ASN A 102 -10.19 -21.35 -29.13
CA ASN A 102 -9.07 -21.77 -28.29
C ASN A 102 -8.23 -20.58 -27.79
N LYS A 103 -7.21 -20.85 -26.95
CA LYS A 103 -6.33 -19.82 -26.38
C LYS A 103 -5.62 -18.96 -27.43
N LYS A 104 -5.42 -19.49 -28.65
CA LYS A 104 -4.81 -18.78 -29.79
C LYS A 104 -5.83 -17.99 -30.61
N GLN A 105 -7.07 -17.90 -30.15
CA GLN A 105 -8.19 -17.25 -30.85
C GLN A 105 -8.51 -17.90 -32.22
N ARG A 106 -8.21 -19.19 -32.39
CA ARG A 106 -8.75 -19.95 -33.53
C ARG A 106 -10.20 -20.26 -33.25
N VAL A 107 -11.05 -20.07 -34.24
CA VAL A 107 -12.51 -20.26 -34.12
C VAL A 107 -12.94 -21.42 -35.00
N GLU A 108 -13.80 -22.28 -34.47
CA GLU A 108 -14.40 -23.41 -35.17
C GLU A 108 -15.90 -23.46 -34.86
N VAL A 109 -16.68 -23.96 -35.83
CA VAL A 109 -18.12 -24.22 -35.64
C VAL A 109 -18.32 -25.72 -35.63
N ALA A 110 -18.94 -26.24 -34.58
CA ALA A 110 -19.20 -27.66 -34.41
C ALA A 110 -20.67 -27.90 -34.09
N VAL A 111 -21.20 -29.05 -34.51
CA VAL A 111 -22.52 -29.51 -34.07
C VAL A 111 -22.44 -29.83 -32.57
N ASP A 112 -23.45 -29.43 -31.79
CA ASP A 112 -23.57 -29.67 -30.34
C ASP A 112 -23.69 -31.17 -30.03
N SER A 113 -22.55 -31.85 -30.08
CA SER A 113 -22.40 -33.30 -29.98
C SER A 113 -21.48 -33.71 -28.82
N GLN A 114 -20.61 -32.79 -28.39
CA GLN A 114 -19.70 -32.97 -27.27
C GLN A 114 -19.76 -31.75 -26.35
N ARG A 115 -19.63 -31.99 -25.04
CA ARG A 115 -19.57 -30.90 -24.07
C ARG A 115 -18.20 -30.22 -24.10
N HIS A 116 -18.21 -28.91 -24.32
CA HIS A 116 -17.04 -28.05 -24.25
C HIS A 116 -17.06 -27.22 -22.96
N PRO A 117 -15.88 -26.87 -22.39
CA PRO A 117 -15.82 -25.81 -21.39
C PRO A 117 -16.40 -24.51 -21.95
N ILE A 118 -17.00 -23.67 -21.11
CA ILE A 118 -17.66 -22.44 -21.55
C ILE A 118 -16.91 -21.22 -21.01
N LEU A 119 -16.72 -20.19 -21.84
CA LEU A 119 -16.24 -18.90 -21.37
C LEU A 119 -17.25 -18.29 -20.39
N SER A 120 -16.81 -18.11 -19.16
CA SER A 120 -17.66 -17.72 -18.05
C SER A 120 -17.12 -16.48 -17.35
N LYS A 121 -18.02 -15.76 -16.68
CA LYS A 121 -17.71 -14.67 -15.76
C LYS A 121 -18.37 -14.87 -14.40
N THR A 122 -17.78 -14.25 -13.39
CA THR A 122 -18.33 -14.18 -12.04
C THR A 122 -17.92 -12.89 -11.38
N SER A 123 -18.78 -12.36 -10.51
CA SER A 123 -18.46 -11.18 -9.70
C SER A 123 -17.98 -11.63 -8.33
N ILE A 124 -16.85 -11.11 -7.89
CA ILE A 124 -16.36 -11.36 -6.53
C ILE A 124 -17.13 -10.44 -5.58
N PRO A 125 -17.72 -10.94 -4.48
CA PRO A 125 -18.25 -10.08 -3.45
C PRO A 125 -17.11 -9.18 -2.93
N MET A 126 -17.21 -7.87 -3.15
CA MET A 126 -16.26 -6.92 -2.59
C MET A 126 -16.51 -6.83 -1.09
N ASN A 127 -15.77 -7.62 -0.32
CA ASN A 127 -15.72 -7.39 1.12
C ASN A 127 -14.87 -6.15 1.38
N GLU A 128 -15.39 -5.23 2.19
CA GLU A 128 -14.67 -4.02 2.56
C GLU A 128 -13.36 -4.39 3.28
N VAL A 129 -12.23 -3.92 2.73
CA VAL A 129 -10.95 -4.00 3.42
C VAL A 129 -10.98 -2.98 4.55
N LYS A 130 -10.80 -3.46 5.78
CA LYS A 130 -10.80 -2.59 6.97
C LYS A 130 -9.48 -2.74 7.70
N MET A 131 -8.81 -1.60 7.91
CA MET A 131 -7.59 -1.50 8.71
C MET A 131 -7.87 -0.83 10.05
N ILE A 132 -7.44 -1.47 11.13
CA ILE A 132 -7.57 -0.93 12.48
C ILE A 132 -6.19 -0.99 13.12
N LEU A 133 -5.63 0.17 13.41
CA LEU A 133 -4.41 0.31 14.20
C LEU A 133 -4.80 0.59 15.65
N LYS A 134 -4.22 -0.16 16.60
CA LYS A 134 -4.50 0.01 18.03
C LYS A 134 -3.30 -0.39 18.88
N ILE A 135 -3.22 0.16 20.08
CA ILE A 135 -2.26 -0.30 21.10
C ILE A 135 -2.88 -1.50 21.81
N ASP A 136 -2.11 -2.57 21.95
CA ASP A 136 -2.45 -3.67 22.84
C ASP A 136 -2.10 -3.29 24.28
N GLY A 137 -3.12 -3.20 25.14
CA GLY A 137 -2.97 -2.67 26.49
C GLY A 137 -2.10 -3.53 27.41
N ASP A 138 -1.99 -4.82 27.12
CA ASP A 138 -1.23 -5.77 27.96
C ASP A 138 0.27 -5.78 27.63
N HIS A 139 0.64 -5.47 26.39
CA HIS A 139 2.01 -5.59 25.88
C HIS A 139 2.62 -4.26 25.42
N GLU A 140 1.86 -3.16 25.48
CA GLU A 140 2.22 -1.84 24.95
C GLU A 140 2.62 -1.88 23.45
N ASP A 141 2.21 -2.93 22.75
CA ASP A 141 2.55 -3.17 21.36
C ASP A 141 1.55 -2.49 20.42
N LEU A 142 2.05 -1.89 19.34
CA LEU A 142 1.20 -1.35 18.29
C LEU A 142 0.78 -2.45 17.32
N MET A 143 -0.52 -2.76 17.27
CA MET A 143 -1.09 -3.85 16.49
C MET A 143 -1.97 -3.32 15.36
N LEU A 144 -1.68 -3.78 14.14
CA LEU A 144 -2.50 -3.55 12.95
C LEU A 144 -3.37 -4.78 12.68
N VAL A 145 -4.68 -4.60 12.73
CA VAL A 145 -5.69 -5.61 12.38
C VAL A 145 -6.26 -5.28 11.01
N ILE A 146 -6.20 -6.25 10.11
CA ILE A 146 -6.74 -6.13 8.74
C ILE A 146 -7.81 -7.19 8.53
N TYR A 147 -8.98 -6.75 8.10
CA TYR A 147 -10.02 -7.62 7.58
C TYR A 147 -9.95 -7.65 6.05
N ASN A 148 -10.14 -8.83 5.47
CA ASN A 148 -10.15 -9.08 4.03
C ASN A 148 -8.79 -8.77 3.35
N LEU A 149 -7.68 -9.19 3.96
CA LEU A 149 -6.31 -8.98 3.44
C LEU A 149 -6.13 -9.43 1.98
N ASN A 150 -6.79 -10.52 1.56
CA ASN A 150 -6.69 -11.03 0.18
C ASN A 150 -7.23 -10.05 -0.88
N TYR A 151 -7.91 -8.98 -0.48
CA TYR A 151 -8.38 -7.91 -1.37
C TYR A 151 -7.44 -6.71 -1.39
N ILE A 152 -6.28 -6.79 -0.74
CA ILE A 152 -5.20 -5.80 -0.85
C ILE A 152 -4.31 -6.18 -2.03
N TRP A 153 -4.04 -5.20 -2.88
CA TRP A 153 -3.13 -5.35 -4.01
C TRP A 153 -1.69 -5.46 -3.51
N HIS A 154 -1.01 -6.53 -3.91
CA HIS A 154 0.40 -6.73 -3.64
C HIS A 154 1.07 -7.50 -4.78
N LEU A 155 2.38 -7.38 -4.88
CA LEU A 155 3.17 -8.18 -5.82
C LEU A 155 3.45 -9.56 -5.22
N GLU A 156 3.63 -10.57 -6.07
CA GLU A 156 3.91 -11.96 -5.61
C GLU A 156 5.17 -12.04 -4.74
N ASP A 157 6.16 -11.18 -4.98
CA ASP A 157 7.43 -11.12 -4.23
C ASP A 157 7.41 -10.09 -3.08
N ASP A 158 6.27 -9.44 -2.81
CA ASP A 158 6.19 -8.41 -1.78
C ASP A 158 6.11 -9.03 -0.37
N LYS A 159 7.20 -8.85 0.39
CA LYS A 159 7.28 -9.27 1.79
C LYS A 159 6.37 -8.46 2.72
N GLU A 160 5.91 -7.30 2.29
CA GLU A 160 5.09 -6.39 3.09
C GLU A 160 3.59 -6.51 2.77
N PHE A 161 3.19 -7.51 1.98
CA PHE A 161 1.78 -7.82 1.67
C PHE A 161 1.00 -6.62 1.08
N GLY A 162 1.68 -5.71 0.37
CA GLY A 162 1.07 -4.50 -0.19
C GLY A 162 0.73 -3.43 0.83
N ILE A 163 1.17 -3.56 2.08
CA ILE A 163 0.89 -2.65 3.18
C ILE A 163 2.14 -1.84 3.52
N LYS A 164 2.00 -0.52 3.60
CA LYS A 164 3.06 0.38 4.07
C LYS A 164 2.59 1.08 5.33
N CYS A 165 3.39 0.95 6.39
CA CYS A 165 3.17 1.70 7.62
C CYS A 165 4.17 2.82 7.74
N PHE A 166 3.71 3.95 8.24
CA PHE A 166 4.49 5.15 8.40
C PHE A 166 4.41 5.62 9.84
N THR A 167 5.44 6.34 10.24
CA THR A 167 5.46 7.09 11.49
C THR A 167 6.08 8.43 11.26
N ASN A 168 5.74 9.39 12.10
CA ASN A 168 6.53 10.59 12.24
C ASN A 168 7.48 10.51 13.46
N ALA A 169 7.45 9.44 14.25
CA ALA A 169 8.30 9.28 15.43
C ALA A 169 9.80 9.50 15.10
N ASP A 170 10.57 9.95 16.11
CA ASP A 170 11.98 10.36 15.98
C ASP A 170 12.17 11.70 15.20
N TYR A 171 13.38 11.99 14.71
CA TYR A 171 13.71 13.28 14.09
C TYR A 171 13.17 13.50 12.67
N GLU A 172 12.58 12.49 12.04
CA GLU A 172 12.10 12.53 10.66
C GLU A 172 10.62 12.95 10.60
N LEU A 173 10.24 13.74 9.60
CA LEU A 173 8.84 14.15 9.41
C LEU A 173 7.95 12.97 8.97
N LEU A 174 8.54 11.99 8.27
CA LEU A 174 7.89 10.80 7.78
C LEU A 174 8.93 9.69 7.61
N ARG A 175 8.71 8.55 8.25
CA ARG A 175 9.58 7.38 8.19
C ARG A 175 8.75 6.11 7.98
N PRO A 176 9.13 5.20 7.06
CA PRO A 176 8.50 3.90 6.97
C PRO A 176 8.84 3.04 8.19
N THR A 177 7.88 2.27 8.67
CA THR A 177 8.08 1.28 9.72
C THR A 177 7.72 -0.12 9.25
N LYS A 178 8.38 -1.12 9.86
CA LYS A 178 8.20 -2.53 9.52
C LYS A 178 6.96 -3.09 10.22
N ILE A 179 6.33 -4.04 9.54
CA ILE A 179 5.25 -4.86 10.08
C ILE A 179 5.69 -6.32 10.13
N ASP A 180 5.33 -7.00 11.21
CA ASP A 180 5.61 -8.40 11.42
C ASP A 180 4.29 -9.16 11.58
N LEU A 181 4.09 -10.24 10.80
CA LEU A 181 2.89 -11.06 10.89
C LEU A 181 2.84 -11.78 12.24
N VAL A 182 1.80 -11.52 13.03
CA VAL A 182 1.57 -12.16 14.33
C VAL A 182 0.60 -13.32 14.20
N TRP A 183 -0.49 -13.10 13.46
CA TRP A 183 -1.56 -14.07 13.37
C TRP A 183 -2.39 -13.89 12.09
N LYS A 184 -2.89 -15.01 11.55
CA LYS A 184 -3.76 -15.03 10.37
C LYS A 184 -4.83 -16.10 10.54
N ASN A 185 -6.07 -15.76 10.18
CA ASN A 185 -7.17 -16.70 10.08
C ASN A 185 -7.96 -16.43 8.80
N ASP A 186 -7.92 -17.39 7.90
CA ASP A 186 -8.56 -17.30 6.59
C ASP A 186 -10.09 -17.46 6.67
N ASP A 187 -10.62 -18.21 7.65
CA ASP A 187 -12.07 -18.45 7.80
C ASP A 187 -12.86 -17.18 8.13
N ILE A 188 -12.28 -16.31 8.96
CA ILE A 188 -12.87 -15.01 9.31
C ILE A 188 -12.18 -13.84 8.60
N ALA A 189 -11.35 -14.13 7.60
CA ALA A 189 -10.59 -13.16 6.80
C ALA A 189 -9.89 -12.09 7.63
N LYS A 190 -9.24 -12.47 8.73
CA LYS A 190 -8.63 -11.55 9.68
C LYS A 190 -7.14 -11.84 9.83
N THR A 191 -6.34 -10.79 9.69
CA THR A 191 -4.89 -10.84 9.86
C THR A 191 -4.45 -9.78 10.87
N ILE A 192 -3.47 -10.11 11.70
CA ILE A 192 -2.92 -9.23 12.73
C ILE A 192 -1.41 -9.13 12.52
N PHE A 193 -0.93 -7.90 12.45
CA PHE A 193 0.49 -7.55 12.37
C PHE A 193 0.90 -6.74 13.60
N LYS A 194 2.14 -6.93 14.03
CA LYS A 194 2.81 -6.04 14.97
C LYS A 194 3.54 -4.96 14.17
N VAL A 195 3.30 -3.69 14.50
CA VAL A 195 3.97 -2.54 13.90
C VAL A 195 5.15 -2.17 14.78
N LYS A 196 6.35 -2.08 14.19
CA LYS A 196 7.56 -1.74 14.94
C LYS A 196 7.50 -0.28 15.40
N LEU A 197 7.62 -0.05 16.70
CA LEU A 197 7.78 1.29 17.26
C LEU A 197 9.22 1.78 17.06
N ILE A 198 9.36 3.06 16.72
CA ILE A 198 10.63 3.74 16.41
C ILE A 198 10.80 4.94 17.34
N GLY A 199 12.02 5.14 17.82
CA GLY A 199 12.41 6.29 18.65
C GLY A 199 11.90 6.23 20.10
N ASP A 200 12.48 7.09 20.94
CA ASP A 200 12.27 7.12 22.40
C ASP A 200 11.20 8.13 22.84
N GLY A 201 10.30 8.50 21.92
CA GLY A 201 9.26 9.48 22.17
C GLY A 201 7.98 9.22 21.37
N PRO A 202 6.88 9.89 21.74
CA PRO A 202 5.60 9.69 21.09
C PRO A 202 5.67 10.10 19.62
N GLY A 203 5.11 9.26 18.76
CA GLY A 203 4.86 9.58 17.36
C GLY A 203 3.52 9.06 16.90
N GLU A 204 2.96 9.69 15.87
CA GLU A 204 1.81 9.16 15.17
C GLU A 204 2.25 8.06 14.21
N TYR A 205 1.49 6.98 14.21
CA TYR A 205 1.64 5.83 13.33
C TYR A 205 0.35 5.64 12.53
N TRP A 206 0.48 5.24 11.27
CA TRP A 206 -0.63 4.83 10.42
C TRP A 206 -0.15 3.90 9.32
N CYS A 207 -1.08 3.18 8.71
CA CYS A 207 -0.78 2.28 7.61
C CYS A 207 -1.71 2.54 6.43
N GLU A 208 -1.20 2.27 5.24
CA GLU A 208 -1.85 2.51 3.96
C GLU A 208 -1.66 1.30 3.04
N ALA A 209 -2.67 1.01 2.23
CA ALA A 209 -2.58 0.05 1.12
C ALA A 209 -3.59 0.41 0.03
N HIS A 210 -3.53 -0.33 -1.08
CA HIS A 210 -4.50 -0.21 -2.17
C HIS A 210 -5.29 -1.52 -2.31
N THR A 211 -6.57 -1.43 -2.64
CA THR A 211 -7.37 -2.62 -2.96
C THR A 211 -7.00 -3.20 -4.32
N VAL A 212 -7.18 -4.52 -4.47
CA VAL A 212 -7.00 -5.24 -5.75
C VAL A 212 -7.83 -4.61 -6.86
N PHE A 213 -9.08 -4.29 -6.59
CA PHE A 213 -9.98 -3.68 -7.58
C PHE A 213 -9.99 -2.17 -7.45
N ASN A 214 -9.83 -1.49 -8.58
CA ASN A 214 -9.86 -0.02 -8.72
C ASN A 214 -8.78 0.74 -7.94
N PHE A 215 -7.82 0.05 -7.31
CA PHE A 215 -6.75 0.65 -6.52
C PHE A 215 -7.25 1.69 -5.51
N GLN A 216 -8.36 1.39 -4.82
CA GLN A 216 -8.86 2.29 -3.79
C GLN A 216 -7.89 2.31 -2.61
N MET A 217 -7.48 3.50 -2.18
CA MET A 217 -6.65 3.66 -1.00
C MET A 217 -7.44 3.31 0.27
N VAL A 218 -6.85 2.47 1.10
CA VAL A 218 -7.35 2.11 2.43
C VAL A 218 -6.32 2.54 3.45
N THR A 219 -6.78 3.19 4.52
CA THR A 219 -5.91 3.72 5.57
C THR A 219 -6.42 3.34 6.94
N SER A 220 -5.50 3.09 7.87
CA SER A 220 -5.83 2.95 9.28
C SER A 220 -6.07 4.32 9.92
N PRO A 221 -6.76 4.39 11.07
CA PRO A 221 -6.67 5.55 11.95
C PRO A 221 -5.22 5.85 12.32
N ARG A 222 -4.91 7.12 12.58
CA ARG A 222 -3.63 7.55 13.17
C ARG A 222 -3.64 7.27 14.67
N VAL A 223 -2.58 6.66 15.18
CA VAL A 223 -2.43 6.32 16.60
C VAL A 223 -1.12 6.88 17.13
N VAL A 224 -1.17 7.60 18.25
CA VAL A 224 0.03 8.06 18.96
C VAL A 224 0.54 6.92 19.84
N ALA A 225 1.78 6.49 19.61
CA ALA A 225 2.45 5.46 20.40
C ALA A 225 3.90 5.86 20.68
N THR A 226 4.47 5.32 21.75
CA THR A 226 5.86 5.55 22.15
C THR A 226 6.50 4.22 22.52
N LYS A 227 7.75 3.99 22.11
CA LYS A 227 8.49 2.77 22.47
C LYS A 227 8.92 2.79 23.93
N ASP A 228 9.51 3.92 24.33
CA ASP A 228 9.98 4.19 25.68
C ASP A 228 9.44 5.56 26.09
N ASN A 229 9.13 5.75 27.37
CA ASN A 229 8.62 7.03 27.87
C ASN A 229 9.60 7.61 28.90
N ARG A 230 10.66 8.28 28.42
CA ARG A 230 11.69 8.91 29.28
C ARG A 230 11.25 10.29 29.77
N GLY A 231 10.13 10.34 30.49
CA GLY A 231 9.64 11.54 31.16
C GLY A 231 8.37 12.12 30.56
N HIS A 232 8.25 13.44 30.58
CA HIS A 232 7.02 14.13 30.19
C HIS A 232 7.18 14.82 28.85
N ALA A 233 6.13 14.66 28.04
CA ALA A 233 5.95 15.21 26.72
C ALA A 233 5.35 16.63 26.78
N PHE A 234 6.05 17.61 26.19
CA PHE A 234 5.59 18.99 26.09
C PHE A 234 5.59 19.44 24.63
N ALA A 235 4.65 20.31 24.26
CA ALA A 235 4.68 21.00 22.97
C ALA A 235 5.09 22.46 23.19
N ALA A 236 6.08 22.93 22.43
CA ALA A 236 6.54 24.30 22.47
C ALA A 236 6.61 24.89 21.05
N ARG A 237 6.30 26.17 20.92
CA ARG A 237 6.55 26.92 19.69
C ARG A 237 7.92 27.58 19.79
N MET A 238 8.81 27.30 18.86
CA MET A 238 10.19 27.76 18.90
C MET A 238 10.61 28.46 17.61
N GLN A 239 11.47 29.45 17.77
CA GLN A 239 12.13 30.14 16.67
C GLN A 239 13.63 29.89 16.76
N VAL A 240 14.20 29.19 15.78
CA VAL A 240 15.62 28.80 15.80
C VAL A 240 16.30 29.05 14.47
N SER A 241 17.56 29.47 14.55
CA SER A 241 18.43 29.66 13.39
C SER A 241 18.73 28.32 12.72
N CYS A 242 18.54 28.27 11.40
CA CYS A 242 18.97 27.17 10.53
C CYS A 242 20.45 27.25 10.16
N ILE A 243 21.18 28.27 10.60
CA ILE A 243 22.59 28.43 10.24
C ILE A 243 23.42 27.48 11.10
N ASP A 244 24.01 26.47 10.48
CA ASP A 244 24.96 25.55 11.10
C ASP A 244 26.28 25.59 10.33
N ASN A 245 27.37 25.99 10.99
CA ASN A 245 28.70 26.12 10.40
C ASN A 245 28.72 26.89 9.06
N GLY A 246 27.96 27.99 8.98
CA GLY A 246 27.85 28.84 7.78
C GLY A 246 26.96 28.29 6.66
N LYS A 247 26.34 27.12 6.84
CA LYS A 247 25.37 26.54 5.90
C LYS A 247 23.95 26.78 6.40
N ASN A 248 23.05 27.13 5.47
CA ASN A 248 21.63 27.28 5.77
C ASN A 248 20.91 25.94 5.63
N LEU A 249 20.60 25.28 6.75
CA LEU A 249 19.90 23.99 6.79
C LEU A 249 18.43 24.09 6.32
N CYS A 250 17.85 25.29 6.28
CA CYS A 250 16.45 25.49 5.85
C CYS A 250 16.23 25.23 4.35
N THR A 251 17.28 25.13 3.52
CA THR A 251 17.12 24.97 2.07
C THR A 251 16.63 23.58 1.67
N ASP A 252 16.90 22.58 2.50
CA ASP A 252 16.50 21.19 2.30
C ASP A 252 16.15 20.59 3.68
N ILE A 253 14.97 20.92 4.17
CA ILE A 253 14.54 20.58 5.53
C ILE A 253 14.46 19.08 5.71
N ASP A 254 13.93 18.35 4.74
CA ASP A 254 13.73 16.91 4.86
C ASP A 254 15.06 16.18 5.08
N LYS A 255 16.11 16.58 4.36
CA LYS A 255 17.46 16.02 4.57
C LYS A 255 18.13 16.52 5.85
N ASN A 256 17.78 17.72 6.32
CA ASN A 256 18.45 18.35 7.45
C ASN A 256 17.66 18.29 8.78
N ALA A 257 16.46 17.70 8.81
CA ALA A 257 15.56 17.69 9.96
C ALA A 257 16.25 17.18 11.24
N LYS A 258 17.02 16.09 11.13
CA LYS A 258 17.83 15.53 12.23
C LYS A 258 18.86 16.52 12.77
N ARG A 259 19.55 17.26 11.90
CA ARG A 259 20.54 18.27 12.30
C ARG A 259 19.86 19.49 12.94
N ILE A 260 18.74 19.93 12.36
CA ILE A 260 17.94 21.05 12.89
C ILE A 260 17.44 20.71 14.30
N ALA A 261 16.89 19.51 14.49
CA ALA A 261 16.40 19.06 15.80
C ALA A 261 17.54 18.91 16.82
N LYS A 262 18.72 18.41 16.42
CA LYS A 262 19.92 18.40 17.28
C LYS A 262 20.36 19.80 17.70
N ASN A 263 20.36 20.77 16.77
CA ASN A 263 20.70 22.16 17.08
C ASN A 263 19.69 22.81 18.03
N LEU A 264 18.40 22.53 17.81
CA LEU A 264 17.31 22.95 18.67
C LEU A 264 17.45 22.38 20.09
N ARG A 265 17.78 21.08 20.22
CA ARG A 265 18.07 20.43 21.50
C ARG A 265 19.23 21.09 22.22
N GLN A 266 20.32 21.40 21.52
CA GLN A 266 21.46 22.10 22.09
C GLN A 266 21.11 23.53 22.53
N HIS A 267 20.29 24.24 21.74
CA HIS A 267 19.83 25.58 22.08
C HIS A 267 18.95 25.56 23.35
N LEU A 268 17.99 24.65 23.43
CA LEU A 268 17.17 24.45 24.63
C LEU A 268 18.01 24.09 25.86
N ARG A 269 18.98 23.18 25.72
CA ARG A 269 19.88 22.81 26.82
C ARG A 269 20.69 23.99 27.34
N LYS A 270 21.08 24.94 26.49
CA LYS A 270 21.76 26.17 26.91
C LYS A 270 20.84 27.07 27.72
N LEU A 271 19.64 27.37 27.19
CA LEU A 271 18.64 28.18 27.88
C LEU A 271 18.27 27.60 29.26
N ILE A 272 18.09 26.27 29.33
CA ILE A 272 17.70 25.58 30.57
C ILE A 272 18.84 25.58 31.60
N ARG A 273 20.11 25.52 31.19
CA ARG A 273 21.23 25.62 32.13
C ARG A 273 21.31 26.98 32.83
N GLU A 274 20.84 28.03 32.18
CA GLU A 274 20.86 29.39 32.71
C GLU A 274 19.72 29.62 33.71
N ASP A 275 18.51 29.12 33.43
CA ASP A 275 17.29 29.46 34.20
C ASP A 275 16.60 28.29 34.94
N LEU A 276 16.83 27.03 34.55
CA LEU A 276 16.05 25.86 34.99
C LEU A 276 16.95 24.62 35.21
N SER A 277 17.94 24.74 36.10
CA SER A 277 19.00 23.74 36.30
C SER A 277 18.51 22.35 36.73
N ASP A 278 17.29 22.22 37.24
CA ASP A 278 16.68 20.95 37.66
C ASP A 278 16.00 20.18 36.52
N LEU A 279 15.80 20.79 35.35
CA LEU A 279 15.16 20.16 34.20
C LEU A 279 16.20 19.48 33.30
N ILE A 280 15.95 18.23 32.94
CA ILE A 280 16.75 17.47 31.97
C ILE A 280 15.94 17.34 30.68
N VAL A 281 16.52 17.79 29.56
CA VAL A 281 15.95 17.57 28.23
C VAL A 281 16.51 16.29 27.62
N HIS A 282 15.64 15.30 27.52
CA HIS A 282 15.92 14.00 26.92
C HIS A 282 15.90 14.10 25.42
N ASN A 283 14.80 14.61 24.84
CA ASN A 283 14.63 14.65 23.39
C ASN A 283 13.95 15.94 22.95
N VAL A 284 14.26 16.38 21.73
CA VAL A 284 13.57 17.50 21.07
C VAL A 284 13.35 17.13 19.61
N ARG A 285 12.09 17.19 19.21
CA ARG A 285 11.63 16.75 17.89
C ARG A 285 10.84 17.86 17.21
N LEU A 286 11.04 17.99 15.90
CA LEU A 286 10.27 18.93 15.09
C LEU A 286 8.95 18.27 14.67
N MET A 287 7.82 18.92 14.98
CA MET A 287 6.48 18.39 14.69
C MET A 287 5.89 19.02 13.43
N ASN A 288 5.94 20.35 13.35
CA ASN A 288 5.38 21.10 12.24
C ASN A 288 6.16 22.40 12.04
N ILE A 289 6.37 22.79 10.79
CA ILE A 289 7.03 24.04 10.42
C ILE A 289 5.94 25.04 10.02
N GLU A 290 5.79 26.09 10.81
CA GLU A 290 4.85 27.16 10.48
C GLU A 290 5.41 28.06 9.38
N GLN A 291 6.69 28.43 9.51
CA GLN A 291 7.31 29.40 8.62
C GLN A 291 8.82 29.24 8.55
N ILE A 292 9.37 29.56 7.39
CA ILE A 292 10.81 29.68 7.13
C ILE A 292 11.10 31.11 6.71
N LEU A 293 11.98 31.79 7.44
CA LEU A 293 12.36 33.18 7.21
C LEU A 293 13.89 33.30 7.12
N ASN A 294 14.43 33.50 5.90
CA ASN A 294 15.84 33.85 5.63
C ASN A 294 16.85 33.28 6.66
N SER A 295 16.85 31.96 6.83
CA SER A 295 17.70 31.18 7.76
C SER A 295 17.18 31.00 9.20
N THR A 296 15.89 31.21 9.44
CA THR A 296 15.22 30.91 10.70
C THR A 296 14.00 30.03 10.44
N ILE A 297 13.78 29.03 11.29
CA ILE A 297 12.54 28.24 11.31
C ILE A 297 11.73 28.65 12.52
N ILE A 298 10.43 28.82 12.28
CA ILE A 298 9.39 28.88 13.31
C ILE A 298 8.65 27.55 13.25
N SER A 299 8.73 26.76 14.32
CA SER A 299 8.16 25.42 14.36
C SER A 299 7.52 25.08 15.69
N TRP A 300 6.54 24.17 15.64
CA TRP A 300 6.11 23.42 16.80
C TRP A 300 7.05 22.26 17.02
N VAL A 301 7.50 22.12 18.26
CA VAL A 301 8.48 21.13 18.66
C VAL A 301 7.95 20.37 19.86
N HIS A 302 8.18 19.07 19.85
CA HIS A 302 7.92 18.20 20.97
C HIS A 302 9.18 18.10 21.81
N VAL A 303 9.09 18.41 23.10
CA VAL A 303 10.20 18.36 24.06
C VAL A 303 9.86 17.29 25.10
N THR A 304 10.72 16.28 25.19
CA THR A 304 10.65 15.29 26.27
C THR A 304 11.62 15.70 27.37
N ALA A 305 11.11 15.92 28.57
CA ALA A 305 11.91 16.36 29.71
C ALA A 305 11.49 15.71 31.04
N SER A 306 12.43 15.61 31.97
CA SER A 306 12.20 15.16 33.36
C SER A 306 12.89 16.08 34.36
N LEU A 307 12.56 15.94 35.64
CA LEU A 307 13.32 16.57 36.72
C LEU A 307 14.50 15.67 37.11
N LYS A 308 15.65 16.26 37.45
CA LYS A 308 16.86 15.55 37.92
C LYS A 308 16.59 14.51 39.02
N ASN A 309 15.67 14.84 39.93
CA ASN A 309 15.32 13.99 41.08
C ASN A 309 14.10 13.09 40.83
N SER A 310 13.62 12.97 39.59
CA SER A 310 12.54 12.05 39.25
C SER A 310 13.05 10.61 39.12
N ALA A 311 12.14 9.63 39.28
CA ALA A 311 12.45 8.21 39.11
C ALA A 311 12.65 7.78 37.64
N ILE A 312 12.84 8.74 36.74
CA ILE A 312 13.00 8.54 35.30
C ILE A 312 14.50 8.39 34.98
N ASP A 313 14.84 7.47 34.08
CA ASP A 313 16.21 7.29 33.62
C ASP A 313 16.73 8.59 32.96
N ASN A 314 17.85 9.08 33.49
CA ASN A 314 18.50 10.32 33.07
C ASN A 314 19.77 10.10 32.23
N SER A 315 20.01 8.86 31.77
CA SER A 315 21.10 8.55 30.84
C SER A 315 20.91 9.27 29.49
N GLU A 316 22.03 9.69 28.87
CA GLU A 316 21.97 10.26 27.52
C GLU A 316 21.53 9.18 26.52
N GLU A 317 20.69 9.56 25.54
CA GLU A 317 20.32 8.69 24.42
C GLU A 317 21.59 8.18 23.73
N GLU A 318 21.79 6.85 23.70
CA GLU A 318 22.61 6.23 22.68
C GLU A 318 21.90 6.50 21.36
N SER A 319 22.40 7.47 20.58
CA SER A 319 21.88 7.64 19.24
C SER A 319 22.01 6.30 18.53
N SER A 320 20.90 5.77 18.02
CA SER A 320 20.94 4.61 17.15
C SER A 320 21.80 4.98 15.93
N GLU A 321 23.10 4.70 16.02
CA GLU A 321 24.01 4.56 14.91
C GLU A 321 23.57 3.32 14.13
N GLU A 322 22.47 3.42 13.40
CA GLU A 322 22.34 2.70 12.14
C GLU A 322 23.13 3.52 11.10
N ASP A 323 24.45 3.52 11.26
CA ASP A 323 25.39 4.01 10.26
C ASP A 323 25.40 3.03 9.08
N ASN A 324 25.06 3.55 7.90
CA ASN A 324 25.42 3.03 6.58
C ASN A 324 25.19 1.53 6.31
N SER A 325 24.00 1.20 5.80
CA SER A 325 23.89 0.17 4.77
C SER A 325 23.38 0.81 3.48
N SER A 326 24.32 1.08 2.56
CA SER A 326 24.12 1.24 1.11
C SER A 326 22.79 1.88 0.67
N GLU A 327 22.84 3.19 0.45
CA GLU A 327 21.98 3.84 -0.54
C GLU A 327 22.22 3.17 -1.91
N ASP A 328 21.40 2.16 -2.22
CA ASP A 328 21.07 1.80 -3.59
C ASP A 328 19.70 1.11 -3.60
N ASP A 329 18.68 1.86 -3.19
CA ASP A 329 17.28 1.59 -3.55
C ASP A 329 16.55 2.90 -3.81
N ASN A 330 17.16 3.74 -4.66
CA ASN A 330 16.41 4.74 -5.42
C ASN A 330 15.58 4.03 -6.51
N ARG A 331 14.54 3.29 -6.10
CA ARG A 331 13.40 2.99 -6.98
C ARG A 331 12.27 3.96 -6.63
N TRP A 332 12.50 5.21 -6.99
CA TRP A 332 11.40 6.10 -7.31
C TRP A 332 10.56 5.42 -8.40
N PHE A 333 9.28 5.20 -8.10
CA PHE A 333 8.27 4.94 -9.11
C PHE A 333 8.19 6.16 -10.04
N ASN A 334 9.06 6.22 -11.03
CA ASN A 334 8.93 7.11 -12.17
C ASN A 334 7.83 6.55 -13.08
N GLY A 335 6.58 6.76 -12.69
CA GLY A 335 5.45 6.68 -13.60
C GLY A 335 5.50 7.88 -14.53
N TYR A 336 6.22 7.76 -15.64
CA TYR A 336 6.12 8.73 -16.72
C TYR A 336 4.79 8.52 -17.44
N CYS A 337 3.83 9.42 -17.22
CA CYS A 337 2.79 9.66 -18.21
C CYS A 337 3.46 10.45 -19.35
N SER A 338 3.74 9.80 -20.49
CA SER A 338 4.13 10.53 -21.69
C SER A 338 2.89 10.81 -22.53
N GLU A 339 2.63 12.07 -22.80
CA GLU A 339 1.64 12.51 -23.78
C GLU A 339 2.16 12.22 -25.20
N TYR A 340 1.31 11.61 -26.04
CA TYR A 340 1.51 11.52 -27.50
C TYR A 340 0.39 12.27 -28.20
#